data_AF-B2JBD4-F1
#
_entry.id   AF-B2JBD4-F1
#
_cell.length_a   1.000
_cell.length_b   1.000
_cell.length_c   1.000
_cell.angle_alpha   90.00
_cell.angle_beta   90.00
_cell.angle_gamma   90.00
#
_symmetry.space_group_name_H-M   'P 1'
#
loop_
_entity.id
_entity.type
_entity.pdbx_description
1 polymer ?
#
loop_
_entity_poly.entity_id
_entity_poly.type
_entity_poly.pdbx_seq_one_letter_code
_entity_poly.pdbx_strand_id
1 'polypeptide(L)' 'MRVICDRIGRLRENESLEDAPSTMLKYLGELKRPYLTTVEEKLLGLIEREYGISD' A
#
# COMPACT_ATOMS: atom_id res chain seq x y z
N MET A 1 4.34 12.09 3.76
CA MET A 1 5.12 11.47 2.67
C MET A 1 5.83 10.20 3.13
N ARG A 2 6.72 10.24 4.15
CA ARG A 2 7.38 9.02 4.67
C ARG A 2 6.42 7.92 5.11
N VAL A 3 5.34 8.28 5.81
CA VAL A 3 4.34 7.32 6.31
C VAL A 3 3.71 6.45 5.21
N ILE A 4 3.37 7.02 4.04
CA ILE A 4 2.77 6.26 2.94
C ILE A 4 3.80 5.34 2.29
N CYS A 5 5.03 5.84 2.07
CA CYS A 5 6.13 5.04 1.53
C CYS A 5 6.50 3.88 2.48
N ASP A 6 6.53 4.11 3.79
CA ASP A 6 6.84 3.10 4.79
C ASP A 6 5.76 2.00 4.84
N ARG A 7 4.47 2.39 4.79
CA ARG A 7 3.34 1.46 4.70
C ARG A 7 3.41 0.58 3.45
N ILE A 8 3.61 1.21 2.28
CA ILE A 8 3.76 0.50 1.01
C ILE A 8 5.00 -0.40 1.01
N GLY A 9 6.10 0.06 1.62
CA GLY A 9 7.34 -0.70 1.77
C GLY A 9 7.14 -1.99 2.55
N ARG A 10 6.54 -1.90 3.74
CA ARG A 10 6.21 -3.08 4.58
C ARG A 10 5.34 -4.10 3.85
N LEU A 11 4.36 -3.63 3.08
CA LEU A 11 3.51 -4.51 2.27
C LEU A 11 4.26 -5.16 1.10
N ARG A 12 5.20 -4.47 0.46
CA ARG A 12 6.05 -5.03 -0.60
C ARG A 12 7.05 -6.04 -0.10
N GLU A 13 7.46 -5.95 1.17
CA GLU A 13 8.33 -6.93 1.83
C GLU A 13 7.58 -8.22 2.19
N ASN A 14 6.25 -8.23 2.11
CA ASN A 14 5.46 -9.43 2.34
C ASN A 14 5.55 -10.37 1.11
N GLU A 15 6.28 -11.48 1.24
CA GLU A 15 6.46 -12.47 0.17
C GLU A 15 5.17 -13.20 -0.24
N SER A 16 4.10 -13.09 0.58
CA SER A 16 2.80 -13.71 0.28
C SER A 16 1.88 -12.80 -0.55
N LEU A 17 2.35 -11.62 -0.95
CA LEU A 17 1.55 -10.62 -1.64
C LEU A 17 1.12 -11.10 -3.04
N GLU A 18 -0.18 -11.27 -3.24
CA GLU A 18 -0.76 -11.65 -4.53
C GLU A 18 -0.54 -10.57 -5.62
N ASP A 19 -0.68 -10.97 -6.89
CA ASP A 19 -0.44 -10.11 -8.06
C ASP A 19 -1.29 -8.83 -8.09
N ALA A 20 -2.55 -8.91 -7.64
CA ALA A 20 -3.45 -7.76 -7.63
C ALA A 20 -3.04 -6.69 -6.60
N PRO A 21 -2.84 -7.03 -5.30
CA PRO A 21 -2.26 -6.10 -4.33
C PRO A 21 -0.89 -5.56 -4.73
N SER A 22 -0.01 -6.40 -5.29
CA SER A 22 1.31 -6.00 -5.79
C SER A 22 1.23 -4.91 -6.85
N THR A 23 0.32 -5.08 -7.82
CA THR A 23 0.06 -4.10 -8.89
C THR A 23 -0.48 -2.79 -8.30
N MET A 24 -1.39 -2.86 -7.34
CA MET A 24 -1.93 -1.68 -6.66
C MET A 24 -0.86 -0.93 -5.86
N LEU A 25 0.00 -1.62 -5.12
CA LEU A 25 1.11 -0.97 -4.39
C LEU A 25 2.12 -0.32 -5.33
N LYS A 26 2.36 -0.91 -6.50
CA LYS A 26 3.17 -0.27 -7.56
C LYS A 26 2.52 1.01 -8.05
N TYR A 27 1.22 0.99 -8.35
CA TYR A 27 0.48 2.17 -8.75
C TYR A 27 0.54 3.28 -7.68
N LEU A 28 0.31 2.93 -6.41
CA LEU A 28 0.37 3.87 -5.28
C LEU A 28 1.78 4.45 -5.08
N GLY A 29 2.83 3.67 -5.33
CA GLY A 29 4.23 4.11 -5.25
C GLY A 29 4.68 5.02 -6.40
N GLU A 30 4.03 4.96 -7.56
CA GLU A 30 4.33 5.81 -8.73
C GLU A 30 3.54 7.13 -8.72
N LEU A 31 2.67 7.34 -7.73
CA LEU A 31 1.94 8.59 -7.57
C LEU A 31 2.91 9.76 -7.34
N LYS A 32 2.90 10.74 -8.24
CA LYS A 32 3.70 11.98 -8.14
C LYS A 32 3.20 12.95 -7.07
N ARG A 33 2.20 12.57 -6.26
CA ARG A 33 1.58 13.39 -5.23
C ARG A 33 1.90 12.87 -3.83
N PRO A 34 2.03 13.76 -2.82
CA PRO A 34 2.41 13.37 -1.46
C PRO A 34 1.27 12.81 -0.60
N TYR A 35 0.10 12.59 -1.19
CA TYR A 35 -1.12 12.19 -0.48
C TYR A 35 -1.89 11.13 -1.27
N LEU A 36 -2.60 10.28 -0.52
CA LEU A 36 -3.61 9.39 -1.05
C LEU A 36 -4.98 10.05 -0.94
N THR A 37 -5.82 9.82 -1.94
CA THR A 37 -7.25 10.14 -1.88
C THR A 37 -7.95 9.23 -0.89
N THR A 38 -9.16 9.60 -0.47
CA THR A 38 -9.98 8.79 0.44
C THR A 38 -10.17 7.35 -0.03
N VAL A 39 -10.25 7.13 -1.35
CA VAL A 39 -10.39 5.78 -1.92
C VAL A 39 -9.07 5.02 -1.84
N GLU A 40 -7.96 5.65 -2.21
CA GLU A 40 -6.63 5.03 -2.15
C GLU A 40 -6.23 4.67 -0.72
N GLU A 41 -6.53 5.51 0.26
CA GLU A 41 -6.30 5.18 1.68
C GLU A 41 -7.13 3.97 2.14
N LYS A 42 -8.41 3.90 1.74
CA LYS A 42 -9.24 2.73 2.05
C LYS A 42 -8.71 1.46 1.41
N LEU A 43 -8.18 1.58 0.19
CA LEU A 43 -7.63 0.46 -0.55
C LEU A 43 -6.33 -0.04 0.10
N LEU A 44 -5.43 0.88 0.44
CA LEU A 44 -4.20 0.57 1.16
C LEU A 44 -4.52 -0.07 2.52
N GLY A 45 -5.45 0.50 3.29
CA GLY A 45 -5.89 -0.04 4.57
C GLY A 45 -6.57 -1.42 4.47
N LEU A 46 -7.22 -1.73 3.35
CA LEU A 46 -7.77 -3.06 3.09
C LEU A 46 -6.64 -4.07 2.86
N ILE A 47 -5.66 -3.74 2.03
CA ILE A 47 -4.47 -4.58 1.80
C ILE A 47 -3.71 -4.79 3.12
N GLU A 48 -3.49 -3.74 3.90
CA GLU A 48 -2.88 -3.82 5.24
C GLU A 48 -3.58 -4.81 6.16
N ARG A 49 -4.92 -4.81 6.17
CA ARG A 49 -5.72 -5.76 6.96
C ARG A 49 -5.63 -7.18 6.45
N GLU A 50 -5.76 -7.39 5.14
CA GLU A 50 -5.70 -8.73 4.54
C GLU A 50 -4.34 -9.40 4.79
N TYR A 51 -3.26 -8.62 4.75
CA TYR A 51 -1.89 -9.11 4.95
C TYR A 51 -1.40 -9.01 6.40
N GLY A 52 -2.27 -8.63 7.34
CA GLY A 52 -1.93 -8.50 8.76
C GLY A 52 -0.84 -7.45 9.05
N ILE A 53 -0.57 -6.55 8.12
CA ILE A 53 0.35 -5.43 8.28
C ILE A 53 -0.47 -4.25 8.77
N SER A 54 -0.91 -4.33 10.03
CA SER A 54 -1.46 -3.18 10.73
C SER A 54 -0.33 -2.50 11.50
N ASP A 55 -0.31 -1.17 11.47
CA ASP A 55 0.49 -0.37 12.40
C ASP A 55 -0.16 -0.37 13.79
#